data_AF-D2C628-F1
#
_entry.id   AF-D2C628-F1
#
_cell.length_a   1.000
_cell.length_b   1.000
_cell.length_c   1.000
_cell.angle_alpha   90.00
_cell.angle_beta   90.00
_cell.angle_gamma   90.00
#
_symmetry.space_group_name_H-M   'P 1'
#
loop_
_entity.id
_entity.type
_entity.pdbx_description
1 polymer ?
#
loop_
_entity_poly.entity_id
_entity_poly.type
_entity_poly.pdbx_seq_one_letter_code
_entity_poly.pdbx_strand_id
1 'polypeptide(L)'
;MKSIEVLSLRKYFPIRKGFLVKKIVGYVKAVDDISFSVEKGKTFALVGESGCGKTTTAKTILRLTNPTAGRVVIDGDDTTYYFMKRKDAENYLKTTYVGIFREMREKLSPDQIVDVLEDVDKKYAEIFFKEAKEREEKFYQILLDDIDEKRMRFRRKIQIVFQDPMSSLNPRMTVGDILTEPILFHGLAKTREEAVDMAKDLLKSVGLKEYHLERYPHQFSGGQRQRIAIARAISINPEIVILDEPTASLDVSVQAQVINLFLKLQEEKGFTYLFISHDLGLVRFISHEVGIMYLGRIVEMGNTDEIFDNPLHPYTQALLSAVPVPDPKVERTRKRIILRGGVPSPINRPTGCFFHPRCPYKMPVCEKEYPVMKEISPGHWVACHLHSS
;
A
#
# COMPACT_ATOMS: atom_id res chain seq x y z
N MET A 1 8.09 11.67 10.78
CA MET A 1 8.21 10.23 11.17
C MET A 1 7.43 9.41 10.16
N LYS A 2 8.05 8.36 9.61
CA LYS A 2 7.43 7.48 8.62
C LYS A 2 6.45 6.53 9.31
N SER A 3 5.21 6.45 8.81
CA SER A 3 4.20 5.53 9.35
C SER A 3 4.17 4.21 8.58
N ILE A 4 4.43 4.26 7.27
CA ILE A 4 4.64 3.06 6.44
C ILE A 4 6.01 3.17 5.80
N GLU A 5 6.78 2.08 5.81
CA GLU A 5 7.95 1.91 4.96
C GLU A 5 7.90 0.56 4.26
N VAL A 6 7.99 0.59 2.95
CA VAL A 6 8.05 -0.58 2.08
C VAL A 6 9.44 -0.62 1.49
N LEU A 7 10.16 -1.72 1.71
CA LEU A 7 11.57 -1.86 1.32
C LEU A 7 11.73 -3.10 0.42
N SER A 8 12.05 -2.86 -0.85
CA SER A 8 12.32 -3.88 -1.88
C SER A 8 11.26 -4.99 -1.91
N LEU A 9 9.99 -4.59 -1.78
CA LEU A 9 8.88 -5.52 -1.63
C LEU A 9 8.68 -6.33 -2.91
N ARG A 10 8.57 -7.65 -2.77
CA ARG A 10 8.26 -8.57 -3.87
C ARG A 10 7.09 -9.45 -3.49
N LYS A 11 6.17 -9.65 -4.43
CA LYS A 11 5.09 -10.63 -4.31
C LYS A 11 4.87 -11.36 -5.62
N TYR A 12 5.31 -12.62 -5.64
CA TYR A 12 5.18 -13.51 -6.78
C TYR A 12 4.17 -14.62 -6.47
N PHE A 13 3.27 -14.88 -7.42
CA PHE A 13 2.27 -15.95 -7.32
C PHE A 13 2.69 -17.13 -8.20
N PRO A 14 2.79 -18.35 -7.65
CA PRO A 14 3.18 -19.51 -8.44
C PRO A 14 2.06 -19.90 -9.42
N ILE A 15 2.43 -20.13 -10.68
CA ILE A 15 1.56 -20.71 -11.69
C ILE A 15 1.73 -22.22 -11.60
N ARG A 16 0.64 -22.96 -11.38
CA ARG A 16 0.66 -24.41 -11.24
C ARG A 16 -0.08 -25.09 -12.40
N LYS A 17 0.51 -26.14 -12.96
CA LYS A 17 -0.09 -26.95 -14.05
C LYS A 17 0.02 -28.45 -13.73
N GLY A 18 -0.96 -29.24 -14.17
CA GLY A 18 -1.03 -30.70 -13.97
C GLY A 18 -2.34 -31.17 -13.33
N PHE A 19 -2.81 -32.35 -13.74
CA PHE A 19 -4.11 -32.90 -13.31
C PHE A 19 -4.04 -33.65 -11.98
N LEU A 20 -3.00 -34.47 -11.76
CA LEU A 20 -2.79 -35.24 -10.51
C LEU A 20 -1.76 -34.60 -9.57
N VAL A 21 -0.67 -34.05 -10.12
CA VAL A 21 0.36 -33.32 -9.35
C VAL A 21 0.53 -31.93 -9.94
N LYS A 22 0.21 -30.91 -9.15
CA LYS A 22 0.30 -29.49 -9.55
C LYS A 22 1.74 -28.98 -9.42
N LYS A 23 2.55 -29.11 -10.48
CA LYS A 23 3.92 -28.57 -10.54
C LYS A 23 3.92 -27.07 -10.80
N ILE A 24 4.86 -26.34 -10.20
CA ILE A 24 5.07 -24.92 -10.50
C ILE A 24 5.75 -24.81 -11.86
N VAL A 25 5.14 -24.06 -12.79
CA VAL A 25 5.62 -23.87 -14.17
C VAL A 25 6.02 -22.43 -14.47
N GLY A 26 5.87 -21.52 -13.51
CA GLY A 26 6.21 -20.11 -13.65
C GLY A 26 5.67 -19.30 -12.48
N TYR A 27 5.87 -17.99 -12.55
CA TYR A 27 5.39 -17.04 -11.55
C TYR A 27 4.75 -15.83 -12.21
N VAL A 28 3.60 -15.41 -11.69
CA VAL A 28 3.06 -14.07 -11.91
C VAL A 28 3.78 -13.15 -10.94
N LYS A 29 4.61 -12.25 -11.45
CA LYS A 29 5.40 -11.34 -10.61
C LYS A 29 4.65 -10.02 -10.42
N ALA A 30 3.63 -10.04 -9.55
CA ALA A 30 2.66 -8.95 -9.39
C ALA A 30 3.23 -7.70 -8.72
N VAL A 31 4.17 -7.87 -7.79
CA VAL A 31 4.97 -6.79 -7.19
C VAL A 31 6.41 -7.23 -7.23
N ASP A 32 7.31 -6.37 -7.69
CA ASP A 32 8.69 -6.72 -7.98
C ASP A 32 9.60 -5.55 -7.65
N ASP A 33 10.09 -5.51 -6.41
CA ASP A 33 11.17 -4.63 -5.99
C ASP A 33 10.74 -3.17 -5.89
N ILE A 34 9.61 -2.94 -5.20
CA ILE A 34 9.12 -1.59 -4.94
C ILE A 34 9.57 -1.12 -3.55
N SER A 35 9.95 0.15 -3.46
CA SER A 35 10.26 0.82 -2.20
C SER A 35 9.61 2.18 -2.17
N PHE A 36 8.99 2.53 -1.04
CA PHE A 36 8.43 3.85 -0.77
C PHE A 36 8.15 3.99 0.73
N SER A 37 8.03 5.22 1.20
CA SER A 37 7.60 5.52 2.57
C SER A 37 6.39 6.44 2.55
N VAL A 38 5.60 6.43 3.62
CA VAL A 38 4.50 7.35 3.83
C VAL A 38 4.65 7.98 5.20
N GLU A 39 4.72 9.30 5.24
CA GLU A 39 4.77 10.05 6.49
C GLU A 39 3.43 10.01 7.24
N LYS A 40 3.48 10.10 8.56
CA LYS A 40 2.28 10.14 9.40
C LYS A 40 1.37 11.31 9.03
N GLY A 41 0.07 11.04 8.86
CA GLY A 41 -0.94 12.02 8.49
C GLY A 41 -0.86 12.50 7.03
N LYS A 42 0.02 11.90 6.22
CA LYS A 42 0.14 12.18 4.78
C LYS A 42 -0.57 11.12 3.95
N THR A 43 -0.71 11.44 2.67
CA THR A 43 -1.31 10.55 1.67
C THR A 43 -0.28 10.26 0.59
N PHE A 44 0.08 8.99 0.44
CA PHE A 44 0.82 8.50 -0.72
C PHE A 44 -0.14 7.81 -1.67
N ALA A 45 -0.16 8.21 -2.93
CA ALA A 45 -0.95 7.53 -3.95
C ALA A 45 -0.12 6.59 -4.80
N LEU A 46 -0.59 5.35 -4.95
CA LEU A 46 -0.03 4.38 -5.87
C LEU A 46 -0.95 4.25 -7.09
N VAL A 47 -0.47 4.65 -8.26
CA VAL A 47 -1.28 4.80 -9.48
C VAL A 47 -0.73 3.98 -10.63
N GLY A 48 -1.59 3.55 -11.54
CA GLY A 48 -1.18 2.82 -12.74
C GLY A 48 -2.36 2.12 -13.42
N GLU A 49 -2.12 1.55 -14.60
CA GLU A 49 -3.13 0.79 -15.36
C GLU A 49 -3.66 -0.41 -14.54
N SER A 50 -4.84 -0.92 -14.92
CA SER A 50 -5.40 -2.11 -14.29
C SER A 50 -4.44 -3.30 -14.42
N GLY A 51 -4.30 -4.09 -13.36
CA GLY A 51 -3.42 -5.26 -13.33
C GLY A 51 -1.92 -4.96 -13.14
N CYS A 52 -1.50 -3.70 -12.91
CA CYS A 52 -0.09 -3.37 -12.72
C CYS A 52 0.50 -3.77 -11.35
N GLY A 53 -0.33 -4.15 -10.38
CA GLY A 53 0.12 -4.66 -9.06
C GLY A 53 -0.34 -3.87 -7.83
N LYS A 54 -1.09 -2.77 -7.99
CA LYS A 54 -1.51 -1.87 -6.88
C LYS A 54 -2.24 -2.58 -5.74
N THR A 55 -3.36 -3.24 -6.04
CA THR A 55 -4.14 -4.01 -5.05
C THR A 55 -3.33 -5.15 -4.42
N THR A 56 -2.40 -5.75 -5.17
CA THR A 56 -1.49 -6.76 -4.60
C THR A 56 -0.53 -6.12 -3.59
N THR A 57 -0.03 -4.92 -3.88
CA THR A 57 0.80 -4.14 -2.94
C THR A 57 0.05 -3.88 -1.65
N ALA A 58 -1.18 -3.34 -1.72
CA ALA A 58 -2.03 -3.13 -0.54
C ALA A 58 -2.27 -4.41 0.28
N LYS A 59 -2.70 -5.49 -0.38
CA LYS A 59 -2.94 -6.79 0.27
C LYS A 59 -1.67 -7.37 0.89
N THR A 60 -0.51 -7.09 0.32
CA THR A 60 0.79 -7.51 0.86
C THR A 60 1.15 -6.72 2.11
N ILE A 61 0.97 -5.39 2.09
CA ILE A 61 1.19 -4.50 3.25
C ILE A 61 0.26 -4.89 4.41
N LEU A 62 -1.03 -5.15 4.12
CA LEU A 62 -2.03 -5.59 5.10
C LEU A 62 -1.84 -7.03 5.60
N ARG A 63 -0.85 -7.76 5.09
CA ARG A 63 -0.64 -9.17 5.44
C ARG A 63 -1.87 -10.04 5.17
N LEU A 64 -2.66 -9.69 4.15
CA LEU A 64 -3.66 -10.59 3.57
C LEU A 64 -2.99 -11.62 2.64
N THR A 65 -1.84 -11.24 2.09
CA THR A 65 -0.91 -12.17 1.43
C THR A 65 0.51 -11.91 1.89
N ASN A 66 1.26 -12.96 2.21
CA ASN A 66 2.66 -12.81 2.63
C ASN A 66 3.54 -12.42 1.42
N PRO A 67 4.49 -11.47 1.58
CA PRO A 67 5.47 -11.13 0.57
C PRO A 67 6.36 -12.34 0.27
N THR A 68 6.89 -12.35 -0.95
CA THR A 68 7.92 -13.30 -1.38
C THR A 68 9.31 -12.84 -0.91
N ALA A 69 9.54 -11.54 -0.86
CA ALA A 69 10.76 -10.91 -0.33
C ALA A 69 10.49 -9.43 0.01
N GLY A 70 11.48 -8.78 0.62
CA GLY A 70 11.39 -7.39 1.08
C GLY A 70 10.72 -7.26 2.45
N ARG A 71 10.58 -6.02 2.89
CA ARG A 71 10.14 -5.67 4.26
C ARG A 71 8.97 -4.70 4.21
N VAL A 72 8.07 -4.84 5.18
CA VAL A 72 6.97 -3.91 5.45
C VAL A 72 7.10 -3.47 6.91
N VAL A 73 7.52 -2.23 7.10
CA VAL A 73 7.69 -1.61 8.41
C VAL A 73 6.52 -0.67 8.66
N ILE A 74 5.91 -0.77 9.84
CA ILE A 74 4.79 0.08 10.26
C ILE A 74 5.17 0.73 11.58
N ASP A 75 5.24 2.06 11.61
CA ASP A 75 5.70 2.87 12.75
C ASP A 75 6.99 2.32 13.41
N GLY A 76 8.00 1.98 12.60
CA GLY A 76 9.29 1.46 13.06
C GLY A 76 9.31 -0.02 13.47
N ASP A 77 8.20 -0.76 13.34
CA ASP A 77 8.14 -2.20 13.56
C ASP A 77 8.13 -2.98 12.25
N ASP A 78 9.03 -3.95 12.09
CA ASP A 78 8.98 -4.87 10.95
C ASP A 78 7.85 -5.88 11.12
N THR A 79 6.74 -5.64 10.41
CA THR A 79 5.53 -6.46 10.46
C THR A 79 5.61 -7.69 9.54
N THR A 80 6.72 -7.86 8.82
CA THR A 80 6.84 -8.83 7.73
C THR A 80 6.73 -10.28 8.21
N TYR A 81 7.21 -10.58 9.41
CA TYR A 81 7.16 -11.92 9.96
C TYR A 81 5.88 -12.23 10.75
N TYR A 82 5.02 -11.23 11.02
CA TYR A 82 3.88 -11.39 11.94
C TYR A 82 2.95 -12.54 11.56
N PHE A 83 2.69 -12.73 10.27
CA PHE A 83 1.76 -13.76 9.76
C PHE A 83 2.48 -14.91 9.03
N MET A 84 3.79 -15.06 9.25
CA MET A 84 4.54 -16.21 8.76
C MET A 84 4.40 -17.39 9.73
N LYS A 85 4.60 -18.62 9.23
CA LYS A 85 4.81 -19.76 10.12
C LYS A 85 6.12 -19.56 10.88
N ARG A 86 6.21 -20.09 12.10
CA ARG A 86 7.38 -19.90 12.97
C ARG A 86 8.72 -20.14 12.24
N LYS A 87 8.87 -21.28 11.57
CA LYS A 87 10.09 -21.60 10.80
C LYS A 87 10.39 -20.59 9.69
N ASP A 88 9.37 -20.12 8.98
CA ASP A 88 9.52 -19.14 7.90
C ASP A 88 9.91 -17.77 8.46
N ALA A 89 9.34 -17.41 9.63
CA ALA A 89 9.67 -16.19 10.36
C ALA A 89 11.12 -16.20 10.87
N GLU A 90 11.58 -17.30 11.48
CA GLU A 90 12.96 -17.47 11.93
C GLU A 90 13.94 -17.36 10.76
N ASN A 91 13.65 -18.03 9.63
CA ASN A 91 14.46 -17.91 8.42
C ASN A 91 14.50 -16.48 7.87
N TYR A 92 13.36 -15.79 7.88
CA TYR A 92 13.27 -14.39 7.48
C TYR A 92 14.12 -13.49 8.39
N LEU A 93 13.97 -13.61 9.71
CA LEU A 93 14.72 -12.81 10.70
C LEU A 93 16.23 -13.08 10.61
N LYS A 94 16.61 -14.34 10.39
CA LYS A 94 18.00 -14.75 10.18
C LYS A 94 18.62 -14.05 8.97
N THR A 95 17.92 -14.12 7.83
CA THR A 95 18.43 -13.59 6.56
C THR A 95 18.40 -12.06 6.53
N THR A 96 17.38 -11.45 7.14
CA THR A 96 17.14 -10.01 7.10
C THR A 96 18.00 -9.25 8.10
N TYR A 97 18.26 -9.82 9.27
CA TYR A 97 18.97 -9.12 10.37
C TYR A 97 20.24 -9.85 10.79
N VAL A 98 20.14 -11.08 11.28
CA VAL A 98 21.26 -11.77 11.94
C VAL A 98 22.48 -11.92 11.01
N GLY A 99 22.26 -12.27 9.74
CA GLY A 99 23.33 -12.37 8.74
C GLY A 99 24.10 -11.07 8.59
N ILE A 100 23.37 -9.96 8.40
CA ILE A 100 23.94 -8.61 8.24
C ILE A 100 24.69 -8.20 9.52
N PHE A 101 24.07 -8.40 10.69
CA PHE A 101 24.68 -8.07 11.97
C PHE A 101 25.99 -8.84 12.18
N ARG A 102 26.04 -10.13 11.84
CA ARG A 102 27.27 -10.92 11.94
C ARG A 102 28.36 -10.46 10.98
N GLU A 103 28.00 -10.13 9.74
CA GLU A 103 28.95 -9.58 8.77
C GLU A 103 29.54 -8.25 9.28
N MET A 104 28.71 -7.36 9.81
CA MET A 104 29.18 -6.11 10.43
C MET A 104 30.06 -6.36 11.67
N ARG A 105 29.76 -7.39 12.47
CA ARG A 105 30.54 -7.77 13.67
C ARG A 105 31.95 -8.24 13.35
N GLU A 106 32.27 -8.57 12.10
CA GLU A 106 33.66 -8.85 11.69
C GLU A 106 34.56 -7.62 11.78
N LYS A 107 33.98 -6.41 11.72
CA LYS A 107 34.71 -5.14 11.65
C LYS A 107 34.38 -4.17 12.78
N LEU A 108 33.21 -4.30 13.40
CA LEU A 108 32.67 -3.32 14.35
C LEU A 108 32.27 -3.99 15.68
N SER A 109 32.40 -3.24 16.78
CA SER A 109 31.84 -3.64 18.07
C SER A 109 30.30 -3.57 18.06
N PRO A 110 29.59 -4.22 19.00
CA PRO A 110 28.13 -4.14 19.08
C PRO A 110 27.60 -2.70 19.15
N ASP A 111 28.22 -1.87 19.98
CA ASP A 111 27.80 -0.47 20.17
C ASP A 111 28.02 0.34 18.89
N GLN A 112 29.16 0.14 18.21
CA GLN A 112 29.42 0.79 16.92
C GLN A 112 28.40 0.38 15.86
N ILE A 113 27.95 -0.89 15.83
CA ILE A 113 26.92 -1.33 14.88
C ILE A 113 25.58 -0.66 15.18
N VAL A 114 25.17 -0.63 16.45
CA VAL A 114 23.93 0.04 16.88
C VAL A 114 23.97 1.54 16.55
N ASP A 115 25.14 2.18 16.66
CA ASP A 115 25.30 3.61 16.39
C ASP A 115 25.28 3.95 14.90
N VAL A 116 25.75 3.05 14.02
CA VAL A 116 25.77 3.25 12.56
C VAL A 116 24.45 2.88 11.90
N LEU A 117 23.70 1.93 12.47
CA LEU A 117 22.38 1.57 11.95
C LEU A 117 21.33 2.64 12.31
N GLU A 118 20.35 2.77 11.43
CA GLU A 118 19.25 3.73 11.57
C GLU A 118 17.88 3.03 11.59
N ASP A 119 16.84 3.79 11.94
CA ASP A 119 15.44 3.39 11.89
C ASP A 119 15.18 1.99 12.50
N VAL A 120 14.51 1.12 11.75
CA VAL A 120 14.15 -0.24 12.17
C VAL A 120 15.37 -1.14 12.37
N ASP A 121 16.46 -0.95 11.63
CA ASP A 121 17.63 -1.82 11.73
C ASP A 121 18.38 -1.58 13.04
N LYS A 122 18.45 -0.33 13.49
CA LYS A 122 18.97 0.04 14.81
C LYS A 122 18.23 -0.69 15.93
N LYS A 123 16.90 -0.62 15.92
CA LYS A 123 16.04 -1.28 16.91
C LYS A 123 16.31 -2.78 17.00
N TYR A 124 16.39 -3.45 15.86
CA TYR A 124 16.59 -4.90 15.84
C TYR A 124 18.04 -5.28 16.22
N ALA A 125 19.02 -4.43 15.91
CA ALA A 125 20.39 -4.60 16.39
C ALA A 125 20.48 -4.46 17.91
N GLU A 126 19.78 -3.49 18.52
CA GLU A 126 19.71 -3.35 19.98
C GLU A 126 19.16 -4.61 20.64
N ILE A 127 18.06 -5.15 20.13
CA ILE A 127 17.48 -6.40 20.65
C ILE A 127 18.48 -7.56 20.48
N PHE A 128 19.15 -7.67 19.33
CA PHE A 128 20.09 -8.77 19.09
C PHE A 128 21.33 -8.70 20.00
N PHE A 129 21.97 -7.53 20.08
CA PHE A 129 23.22 -7.36 20.81
C PHE A 129 23.01 -7.20 22.31
N LYS A 130 22.08 -6.34 22.73
CA LYS A 130 21.89 -5.98 24.15
C LYS A 130 21.00 -6.99 24.89
N GLU A 131 19.85 -7.34 24.32
CA GLU A 131 18.87 -8.20 24.99
C GLU A 131 19.12 -9.70 24.77
N ALA A 132 19.29 -10.11 23.51
CA ALA A 132 19.50 -11.50 23.15
C ALA A 132 20.93 -11.99 23.45
N LYS A 133 21.88 -11.06 23.63
CA LYS A 133 23.31 -11.34 23.83
C LYS A 133 23.87 -12.19 22.69
N GLU A 134 23.53 -11.82 21.46
CA GLU A 134 24.01 -12.45 20.21
C GLU A 134 23.57 -13.91 19.99
N ARG A 135 22.60 -14.39 20.80
CA ARG A 135 22.02 -15.73 20.64
C ARG A 135 20.81 -15.67 19.73
N GLU A 136 20.89 -16.33 18.57
CA GLU A 136 19.80 -16.42 17.58
C GLU A 136 18.49 -16.91 18.20
N GLU A 137 18.53 -18.01 18.95
CA GLU A 137 17.32 -18.60 19.55
C GLU A 137 16.62 -17.62 20.49
N LYS A 138 17.40 -16.89 21.31
CA LYS A 138 16.85 -15.87 22.21
C LYS A 138 16.30 -14.67 21.44
N PHE A 139 16.95 -14.27 20.35
CA PHE A 139 16.46 -13.18 19.48
C PHE A 139 15.13 -13.54 18.83
N TYR A 140 15.01 -14.74 18.26
CA TYR A 140 13.76 -15.22 17.68
C TYR A 140 12.67 -15.37 18.74
N GLN A 141 13.02 -15.86 19.94
CA GLN A 141 12.10 -15.91 21.06
C GLN A 141 11.54 -14.51 21.38
N ILE A 142 12.39 -13.52 21.68
CA ILE A 142 11.94 -12.15 21.99
C ILE A 142 11.02 -11.57 20.90
N LEU A 143 11.35 -11.79 19.62
CA LEU A 143 10.59 -11.22 18.51
C LEU A 143 9.28 -11.97 18.21
N LEU A 144 9.23 -13.27 18.47
CA LEU A 144 8.07 -14.13 18.18
C LEU A 144 7.19 -14.39 19.41
N ASP A 145 7.65 -14.05 20.61
CA ASP A 145 6.82 -14.00 21.80
C ASP A 145 5.74 -12.92 21.62
N ASP A 146 4.55 -13.20 22.16
CA ASP A 146 3.35 -12.37 22.04
C ASP A 146 2.95 -12.01 20.60
N ILE A 147 3.22 -12.92 19.64
CA ILE A 147 2.93 -12.67 18.23
C ILE A 147 1.45 -12.40 17.96
N ASP A 148 0.55 -13.01 18.73
CA ASP A 148 -0.90 -12.81 18.57
C ASP A 148 -1.33 -11.42 19.04
N GLU A 149 -0.71 -10.87 20.09
CA GLU A 149 -0.91 -9.48 20.50
C GLU A 149 -0.35 -8.50 19.48
N LYS A 150 0.84 -8.79 18.93
CA LYS A 150 1.44 -8.01 17.83
C LYS A 150 0.52 -8.00 16.59
N ARG A 151 -0.06 -9.15 16.23
CA ARG A 151 -1.07 -9.26 15.15
C ARG A 151 -2.32 -8.47 15.45
N MET A 152 -2.84 -8.53 16.69
CA MET A 152 -4.04 -7.81 17.09
C MET A 152 -3.83 -6.29 17.02
N ARG A 153 -2.70 -5.80 17.56
CA ARG A 153 -2.30 -4.39 17.46
C ARG A 153 -2.12 -3.95 16.01
N PHE A 154 -1.47 -4.76 15.19
CA PHE A 154 -1.33 -4.51 13.76
C PHE A 154 -2.69 -4.38 13.08
N ARG A 155 -3.61 -5.33 13.29
CA ARG A 155 -4.96 -5.30 12.70
C ARG A 155 -5.76 -4.08 13.16
N ARG A 156 -5.59 -3.62 14.39
CA ARG A 156 -6.23 -2.37 14.86
C ARG A 156 -5.62 -1.13 14.20
N LYS A 157 -4.30 -1.12 14.00
CA LYS A 157 -3.53 0.02 13.51
C LYS A 157 -3.75 0.30 12.02
N ILE A 158 -3.85 -0.75 11.20
CA ILE A 158 -4.02 -0.63 9.74
C ILE A 158 -5.35 -1.23 9.27
N GLN A 159 -6.14 -0.42 8.57
CA GLN A 159 -7.45 -0.79 8.05
C GLN A 159 -7.54 -0.58 6.54
N ILE A 160 -8.55 -1.15 5.90
CA ILE A 160 -8.74 -1.06 4.45
C ILE A 160 -10.20 -0.77 4.08
N VAL A 161 -10.33 0.14 3.12
CA VAL A 161 -11.55 0.36 2.34
C VAL A 161 -11.35 -0.30 0.99
N PHE A 162 -12.13 -1.34 0.70
CA PHE A 162 -12.03 -2.12 -0.53
C PHE A 162 -12.77 -1.45 -1.70
N GLN A 163 -12.37 -1.83 -2.92
CA GLN A 163 -12.94 -1.35 -4.19
C GLN A 163 -14.43 -1.61 -4.34
N ASP A 164 -14.89 -2.78 -3.90
CA ASP A 164 -16.31 -3.15 -3.87
C ASP A 164 -16.82 -3.22 -2.42
N PRO A 165 -17.58 -2.22 -1.97
CA PRO A 165 -18.22 -2.23 -0.66
C PRO A 165 -19.06 -3.48 -0.42
N MET A 166 -19.77 -3.98 -1.43
CA MET A 166 -20.71 -5.10 -1.26
C MET A 166 -19.98 -6.37 -0.85
N SER A 167 -18.87 -6.68 -1.51
CA SER A 167 -18.03 -7.83 -1.13
C SER A 167 -17.49 -7.76 0.30
N SER A 168 -17.37 -6.55 0.86
CA SER A 168 -16.77 -6.31 2.17
C SER A 168 -17.79 -6.20 3.31
N LEU A 169 -19.07 -5.98 3.00
CA LEU A 169 -20.14 -5.84 3.99
C LEU A 169 -20.96 -7.13 4.03
N ASN A 170 -21.14 -7.71 5.21
CA ASN A 170 -21.96 -8.92 5.35
C ASN A 170 -23.44 -8.57 5.10
N PRO A 171 -24.09 -9.10 4.05
CA PRO A 171 -25.46 -8.73 3.71
C PRO A 171 -26.50 -9.23 4.72
N ARG A 172 -26.12 -10.15 5.61
CA ARG A 172 -26.98 -10.72 6.67
C ARG A 172 -26.92 -9.94 7.98
N MET A 173 -26.03 -8.95 8.08
CA MET A 173 -25.87 -8.12 9.27
C MET A 173 -26.48 -6.74 9.04
N THR A 174 -27.04 -6.15 10.08
CA THR A 174 -27.44 -4.74 10.02
C THR A 174 -26.21 -3.84 10.00
N VAL A 175 -26.37 -2.58 9.57
CA VAL A 175 -25.29 -1.58 9.64
C VAL A 175 -24.83 -1.41 11.08
N GLY A 176 -25.74 -1.44 12.05
CA GLY A 176 -25.40 -1.40 13.47
C GLY A 176 -24.49 -2.55 13.88
N ASP A 177 -24.81 -3.79 13.49
CA ASP A 177 -23.96 -4.94 13.81
C ASP A 177 -22.58 -4.82 13.14
N ILE A 178 -22.52 -4.39 11.87
CA ILE A 178 -21.27 -4.21 11.12
C ILE A 178 -20.35 -3.18 11.78
N LEU A 179 -20.91 -2.11 12.33
CA LEU A 179 -20.13 -1.04 12.96
C LEU A 179 -19.77 -1.34 14.41
N THR A 180 -20.64 -2.04 15.15
CA THR A 180 -20.43 -2.34 16.58
C THR A 180 -19.55 -3.56 16.83
N GLU A 181 -19.54 -4.56 15.94
CA GLU A 181 -18.74 -5.78 16.11
C GLU A 181 -17.23 -5.47 16.24
N PRO A 182 -16.59 -4.66 15.36
CA PRO A 182 -15.17 -4.32 15.53
C PRO A 182 -14.88 -3.53 16.81
N ILE A 183 -15.80 -2.63 17.21
CA ILE A 183 -15.67 -1.80 18.41
C ILE A 183 -15.63 -2.68 19.66
N LEU A 184 -16.57 -3.63 19.75
CA LEU A 184 -16.66 -4.58 20.87
C LEU A 184 -15.49 -5.56 20.86
N PHE A 185 -15.16 -6.12 19.69
CA PHE A 185 -14.06 -7.09 19.55
C PHE A 185 -12.71 -6.53 19.98
N HIS A 186 -12.44 -5.25 19.69
CA HIS A 186 -11.21 -4.57 20.10
C HIS A 186 -11.29 -3.90 21.48
N GLY A 187 -12.39 -4.10 22.22
CA GLY A 187 -12.56 -3.58 23.58
C GLY A 187 -12.61 -2.05 23.67
N LEU A 188 -13.06 -1.38 22.61
CA LEU A 188 -13.21 0.08 22.59
C LEU A 188 -14.47 0.56 23.33
N ALA A 189 -15.46 -0.31 23.42
CA ALA A 189 -16.65 -0.15 24.23
C ALA A 189 -16.74 -1.32 25.21
N LYS A 190 -17.15 -1.03 26.45
CA LYS A 190 -17.38 -2.04 27.49
C LYS A 190 -18.75 -2.70 27.37
N THR A 191 -19.72 -1.98 26.82
CA THR A 191 -21.10 -2.47 26.65
C THR A 191 -21.57 -2.33 25.22
N ARG A 192 -22.59 -3.10 24.85
CA ARG A 192 -23.22 -2.99 23.52
C ARG A 192 -23.88 -1.62 23.33
N GLU A 193 -24.42 -1.03 24.39
CA GLU A 193 -25.05 0.29 24.35
C GLU A 193 -24.04 1.38 24.02
N GLU A 194 -22.88 1.37 24.68
CA GLU A 194 -21.76 2.27 24.38
C GLU A 194 -21.27 2.10 22.94
N ALA A 195 -21.16 0.85 22.45
CA ALA A 195 -20.78 0.59 21.07
C ALA A 195 -21.81 1.15 20.06
N VAL A 196 -23.11 1.05 20.37
CA VAL A 196 -24.18 1.59 19.52
C VAL A 196 -24.10 3.11 19.46
N ASP A 197 -23.84 3.80 20.57
CA ASP A 197 -23.70 5.25 20.58
C ASP A 197 -22.47 5.71 19.78
N MET A 198 -21.34 5.03 19.92
CA MET A 198 -20.18 5.24 19.04
C MET A 198 -20.52 5.03 17.56
N ALA A 199 -21.31 4.00 17.24
CA ALA A 199 -21.74 3.72 15.88
C ALA A 199 -22.68 4.81 15.31
N LYS A 200 -23.54 5.43 16.15
CA LYS A 200 -24.38 6.57 15.75
C LYS A 200 -23.53 7.78 15.37
N ASP A 201 -22.54 8.13 16.19
CA ASP A 201 -21.65 9.25 15.93
C ASP A 201 -20.77 9.00 14.71
N LEU A 202 -20.34 7.76 14.53
CA LEU A 202 -19.61 7.33 13.35
C LEU A 202 -20.45 7.48 12.07
N LEU A 203 -21.74 7.08 12.09
CA LEU A 203 -22.63 7.31 10.95
C LEU A 203 -22.77 8.80 10.62
N LYS A 204 -22.93 9.66 11.63
CA LYS A 204 -22.99 11.12 11.42
C LYS A 204 -21.70 11.63 10.76
N SER A 205 -20.54 11.15 11.21
CA SER A 205 -19.24 11.59 10.68
C SER A 205 -19.08 11.30 9.18
N VAL A 206 -19.70 10.22 8.69
CA VAL A 206 -19.70 9.85 7.27
C VAL A 206 -20.92 10.36 6.50
N GLY A 207 -21.75 11.23 7.09
CA GLY A 207 -22.91 11.85 6.44
C GLY A 207 -24.15 10.94 6.34
N LEU A 208 -24.30 9.97 7.24
CA LEU A 208 -25.45 9.09 7.37
C LEU A 208 -26.24 9.41 8.64
N LYS A 209 -27.50 8.95 8.71
CA LYS A 209 -28.42 9.22 9.83
C LYS A 209 -28.45 8.05 10.79
N GLU A 210 -28.70 8.30 12.07
CA GLU A 210 -28.68 7.28 13.13
C GLU A 210 -29.63 6.10 12.86
N TYR A 211 -30.83 6.37 12.36
CA TYR A 211 -31.81 5.31 12.04
C TYR A 211 -31.34 4.34 10.94
N HIS A 212 -30.22 4.63 10.27
CA HIS A 212 -29.61 3.70 9.32
C HIS A 212 -28.99 2.46 10.00
N LEU A 213 -28.74 2.48 11.32
CA LEU A 213 -28.18 1.33 12.04
C LEU A 213 -29.06 0.07 11.91
N GLU A 214 -30.38 0.23 11.89
CA GLU A 214 -31.33 -0.88 11.82
C GLU A 214 -31.49 -1.47 10.41
N ARG A 215 -30.87 -0.84 9.40
CA ARG A 215 -30.99 -1.25 8.01
C ARG A 215 -29.88 -2.22 7.61
N TYR A 216 -30.13 -2.96 6.54
CA TYR A 216 -29.16 -3.85 5.91
C TYR A 216 -28.43 -3.16 4.74
N PRO A 217 -27.19 -3.56 4.40
CA PRO A 217 -26.41 -2.96 3.33
C PRO A 217 -27.13 -2.86 1.98
N HIS A 218 -27.95 -3.86 1.63
CA HIS A 218 -28.68 -3.88 0.36
C HIS A 218 -29.74 -2.76 0.23
N GLN A 219 -30.15 -2.13 1.33
CA GLN A 219 -31.13 -1.04 1.37
C GLN A 219 -30.52 0.35 1.11
N PHE A 220 -29.21 0.42 0.82
CA PHE A 220 -28.48 1.68 0.58
C PHE A 220 -28.04 1.83 -0.88
N SER A 221 -27.86 3.08 -1.33
CA SER A 221 -27.22 3.38 -2.62
C SER A 221 -25.73 3.02 -2.62
N GLY A 222 -25.10 2.94 -3.80
CA GLY A 222 -23.66 2.65 -3.92
C GLY A 222 -22.79 3.59 -3.07
N GLY A 223 -23.02 4.90 -3.16
CA GLY A 223 -22.31 5.90 -2.35
C GLY A 223 -22.57 5.78 -0.85
N GLN A 224 -23.79 5.43 -0.42
CA GLN A 224 -24.08 5.19 0.99
C GLN A 224 -23.41 3.92 1.50
N ARG A 225 -23.37 2.84 0.70
CA ARG A 225 -22.61 1.62 1.02
C ARG A 225 -21.13 1.90 1.14
N GLN A 226 -20.56 2.75 0.28
CA GLN A 226 -19.18 3.20 0.40
C GLN A 226 -18.95 3.91 1.74
N ARG A 227 -19.84 4.84 2.12
CA ARG A 227 -19.77 5.53 3.42
C ARG A 227 -19.85 4.56 4.61
N ILE A 228 -20.67 3.52 4.53
CA ILE A 228 -20.73 2.45 5.54
C ILE A 228 -19.41 1.66 5.58
N ALA A 229 -18.83 1.32 4.43
CA ALA A 229 -17.53 0.64 4.36
C ALA A 229 -16.39 1.48 4.94
N ILE A 230 -16.40 2.80 4.69
CA ILE A 230 -15.49 3.77 5.30
C ILE A 230 -15.69 3.80 6.81
N ALA A 231 -16.93 3.95 7.27
CA ALA A 231 -17.27 3.92 8.69
C ALA A 231 -16.74 2.64 9.37
N ARG A 232 -17.00 1.46 8.79
CA ARG A 232 -16.50 0.19 9.31
C ARG A 232 -14.98 0.17 9.43
N ALA A 233 -14.25 0.69 8.44
CA ALA A 233 -12.79 0.72 8.46
C ALA A 233 -12.25 1.66 9.54
N ILE A 234 -12.92 2.78 9.81
CA ILE A 234 -12.45 3.79 10.78
C ILE A 234 -13.05 3.62 12.18
N SER A 235 -13.99 2.68 12.38
CA SER A 235 -14.71 2.49 13.66
C SER A 235 -13.78 2.19 14.84
N ILE A 236 -12.58 1.66 14.55
CA ILE A 236 -11.57 1.34 15.55
C ILE A 236 -10.43 2.36 15.66
N ASN A 237 -10.60 3.53 15.04
CA ASN A 237 -9.65 4.65 15.00
C ASN A 237 -8.23 4.22 14.60
N PRO A 238 -8.03 3.69 13.38
CA PRO A 238 -6.73 3.23 12.89
C PRO A 238 -5.75 4.40 12.72
N GLU A 239 -4.45 4.12 12.68
CA GLU A 239 -3.44 5.15 12.31
C GLU A 239 -3.28 5.23 10.79
N ILE A 240 -3.51 4.13 10.09
CA ILE A 240 -3.32 3.97 8.66
C ILE A 240 -4.60 3.40 8.03
N VAL A 241 -5.05 4.01 6.94
CA VAL A 241 -6.13 3.48 6.10
C VAL A 241 -5.63 3.30 4.68
N ILE A 242 -5.69 2.06 4.19
CA ILE A 242 -5.47 1.76 2.77
C ILE A 242 -6.80 1.96 2.04
N LEU A 243 -6.77 2.73 0.97
CA LEU A 243 -7.92 3.06 0.15
C LEU A 243 -7.74 2.39 -1.21
N ASP A 244 -8.29 1.19 -1.40
CA ASP A 244 -8.12 0.39 -2.63
C ASP A 244 -9.23 0.69 -3.62
N GLU A 245 -8.98 1.63 -4.55
CA GLU A 245 -9.96 2.10 -5.54
C GLU A 245 -11.33 2.46 -4.94
N PRO A 246 -11.38 3.30 -3.87
CA PRO A 246 -12.59 3.50 -3.05
C PRO A 246 -13.73 4.21 -3.77
N THR A 247 -13.50 4.66 -5.01
CA THR A 247 -14.44 5.46 -5.81
C THR A 247 -14.78 4.84 -7.16
N ALA A 248 -14.20 3.68 -7.51
CA ALA A 248 -14.24 3.14 -8.87
C ALA A 248 -15.65 2.77 -9.38
N SER A 249 -16.59 2.49 -8.49
CA SER A 249 -17.97 2.10 -8.84
C SER A 249 -19.00 3.23 -8.68
N LEU A 250 -18.55 4.46 -8.42
CA LEU A 250 -19.40 5.60 -8.08
C LEU A 250 -19.46 6.62 -9.22
N ASP A 251 -20.56 7.36 -9.31
CA ASP A 251 -20.67 8.51 -10.21
C ASP A 251 -19.76 9.66 -9.76
N VAL A 252 -19.32 10.50 -10.71
CA VAL A 252 -18.33 11.57 -10.49
C VAL A 252 -18.71 12.50 -9.33
N SER A 253 -20.00 12.79 -9.15
CA SER A 253 -20.45 13.68 -8.07
C SER A 253 -20.26 13.04 -6.69
N VAL A 254 -20.57 11.76 -6.57
CA VAL A 254 -20.38 10.98 -5.33
C VAL A 254 -18.89 10.74 -5.07
N GLN A 255 -18.07 10.51 -6.12
CA GLN A 255 -16.62 10.38 -5.96
C GLN A 255 -16.03 11.61 -5.27
N ALA A 256 -16.36 12.82 -5.73
CA ALA A 256 -15.90 14.06 -5.12
C ALA A 256 -16.32 14.19 -3.65
N GLN A 257 -17.56 13.80 -3.31
CA GLN A 257 -18.02 13.81 -1.92
C GLN A 257 -17.26 12.82 -1.03
N VAL A 258 -16.89 11.65 -1.56
CA VAL A 258 -16.11 10.63 -0.84
C VAL A 258 -14.67 11.11 -0.64
N ILE A 259 -14.05 11.75 -1.64
CA ILE A 259 -12.73 12.36 -1.48
C ILE A 259 -12.73 13.46 -0.42
N ASN A 260 -13.72 14.36 -0.44
CA ASN A 260 -13.87 15.39 0.59
C ASN A 260 -14.09 14.79 1.98
N LEU A 261 -14.77 13.64 2.08
CA LEU A 261 -14.89 12.93 3.35
C LEU A 261 -13.54 12.41 3.83
N PHE A 262 -12.71 11.82 2.97
CA PHE A 262 -11.37 11.38 3.36
C PHE A 262 -10.47 12.55 3.79
N LEU A 263 -10.47 13.66 3.06
CA LEU A 263 -9.71 14.85 3.44
C LEU A 263 -10.13 15.36 4.83
N LYS A 264 -11.44 15.48 5.06
CA LYS A 264 -11.99 15.84 6.38
C LYS A 264 -11.55 14.88 7.47
N LEU A 265 -11.64 13.57 7.23
CA LEU A 265 -11.25 12.56 8.21
C LEU A 265 -9.73 12.58 8.50
N GLN A 266 -8.90 12.83 7.49
CA GLN A 266 -7.46 13.00 7.67
C GLN A 266 -7.15 14.22 8.53
N GLU A 267 -7.81 15.35 8.28
CA GLU A 267 -7.66 16.58 9.07
C GLU A 267 -8.10 16.37 10.53
N GLU A 268 -9.27 15.77 10.74
CA GLU A 268 -9.85 15.57 12.08
C GLU A 268 -9.18 14.46 12.91
N LYS A 269 -8.68 13.41 12.24
CA LYS A 269 -8.18 12.19 12.92
C LYS A 269 -6.69 11.94 12.74
N GLY A 270 -6.02 12.67 11.85
CA GLY A 270 -4.60 12.47 11.54
C GLY A 270 -4.32 11.16 10.82
N PHE A 271 -5.28 10.60 10.08
CA PHE A 271 -5.10 9.34 9.37
C PHE A 271 -4.04 9.43 8.27
N THR A 272 -3.18 8.42 8.23
CA THR A 272 -2.24 8.22 7.12
C THR A 272 -2.93 7.40 6.03
N TYR A 273 -2.83 7.85 4.77
CA TYR A 273 -3.47 7.17 3.65
C TYR A 273 -2.47 6.57 2.67
N LEU A 274 -2.68 5.30 2.32
CA LEU A 274 -2.18 4.72 1.08
C LEU A 274 -3.33 4.65 0.09
N PHE A 275 -3.36 5.58 -0.86
CA PHE A 275 -4.44 5.72 -1.84
C PHE A 275 -4.11 4.98 -3.13
N ILE A 276 -4.87 3.95 -3.46
CA ILE A 276 -4.73 3.22 -4.72
C ILE A 276 -5.84 3.66 -5.65
N SER A 277 -5.46 4.12 -6.84
CA SER A 277 -6.41 4.54 -7.85
C SER A 277 -5.83 4.37 -9.25
N HIS A 278 -6.70 4.39 -10.25
CA HIS A 278 -6.35 4.62 -11.64
C HIS A 278 -6.84 5.99 -12.14
N ASP A 279 -7.63 6.70 -11.34
CA ASP A 279 -8.12 8.05 -11.61
C ASP A 279 -7.11 9.08 -11.09
N LEU A 280 -6.31 9.61 -12.02
CA LEU A 280 -5.30 10.63 -11.75
C LEU A 280 -5.90 11.99 -11.38
N GLY A 281 -7.14 12.29 -11.80
CA GLY A 281 -7.79 13.56 -11.43
C GLY A 281 -8.06 13.63 -9.93
N LEU A 282 -8.54 12.52 -9.34
CA LEU A 282 -8.75 12.41 -7.89
C LEU A 282 -7.42 12.34 -7.13
N VAL A 283 -6.41 11.66 -7.69
CA VAL A 283 -5.08 11.52 -7.08
C VAL A 283 -4.46 12.89 -6.81
N ARG A 284 -4.51 13.81 -7.79
CA ARG A 284 -3.94 15.16 -7.63
C ARG A 284 -4.54 15.91 -6.43
N PHE A 285 -5.81 15.66 -6.11
CA PHE A 285 -6.54 16.36 -5.05
C PHE A 285 -6.28 15.80 -3.64
N ILE A 286 -6.06 14.49 -3.49
CA ILE A 286 -5.99 13.84 -2.17
C ILE A 286 -4.55 13.54 -1.71
N SER A 287 -3.59 13.56 -2.63
CA SER A 287 -2.26 12.98 -2.41
C SER A 287 -1.20 14.04 -2.16
N HIS A 288 -0.27 13.75 -1.27
CA HIS A 288 0.93 14.55 -1.06
C HIS A 288 2.08 14.06 -1.94
N GLU A 289 2.21 12.74 -2.05
CA GLU A 289 3.17 12.08 -2.92
C GLU A 289 2.47 11.04 -3.80
N VAL A 290 3.06 10.76 -4.96
CA VAL A 290 2.53 9.83 -5.95
C VAL A 290 3.63 8.91 -6.43
N GLY A 291 3.37 7.61 -6.44
CA GLY A 291 4.15 6.59 -7.13
C GLY A 291 3.39 6.04 -8.32
N ILE A 292 4.00 6.09 -9.50
CA ILE A 292 3.48 5.53 -10.75
C ILE A 292 4.00 4.10 -10.92
N MET A 293 3.10 3.14 -11.01
CA MET A 293 3.38 1.71 -11.06
C MET A 293 3.09 1.13 -12.43
N TYR A 294 4.07 0.41 -12.98
CA TYR A 294 3.96 -0.32 -14.24
C TYR A 294 4.53 -1.74 -14.11
N LEU A 295 3.72 -2.75 -14.42
CA LEU A 295 4.08 -4.18 -14.39
C LEU A 295 4.90 -4.61 -13.17
N GLY A 296 4.40 -4.30 -11.97
CA GLY A 296 5.00 -4.74 -10.71
C GLY A 296 6.04 -3.80 -10.12
N ARG A 297 6.44 -2.73 -10.83
CA ARG A 297 7.49 -1.79 -10.40
C ARG A 297 6.98 -0.36 -10.34
N ILE A 298 7.53 0.43 -9.42
CA ILE A 298 7.37 1.89 -9.45
C ILE A 298 8.37 2.41 -10.49
N VAL A 299 7.88 3.18 -11.46
CA VAL A 299 8.69 3.73 -12.56
C VAL A 299 8.99 5.21 -12.38
N GLU A 300 8.20 5.90 -11.56
CA GLU A 300 8.35 7.30 -11.21
C GLU A 300 7.67 7.58 -9.88
N MET A 301 8.26 8.42 -9.03
CA MET A 301 7.70 8.75 -7.73
C MET A 301 8.14 10.14 -7.26
N GLY A 302 7.27 10.89 -6.61
CA GLY A 302 7.63 12.14 -5.95
C GLY A 302 6.44 12.94 -5.47
N ASN A 303 6.67 14.21 -5.15
CA ASN A 303 5.62 15.15 -4.78
C ASN A 303 4.54 15.20 -5.87
N THR A 304 3.27 15.29 -5.45
CA THR A 304 2.13 15.25 -6.36
C THR A 304 2.23 16.30 -7.47
N ASP A 305 2.48 17.57 -7.14
CA ASP A 305 2.54 18.62 -8.17
C ASP A 305 3.68 18.38 -9.16
N GLU A 306 4.84 17.93 -8.70
CA GLU A 306 5.98 17.65 -9.58
C GLU A 306 5.70 16.50 -10.55
N ILE A 307 5.07 15.42 -10.08
CA ILE A 307 4.66 14.30 -10.93
C ILE A 307 3.65 14.73 -12.00
N PHE A 308 2.72 15.63 -11.64
CA PHE A 308 1.65 16.05 -12.55
C PHE A 308 2.10 17.13 -13.54
N ASP A 309 2.96 18.04 -13.10
CA ASP A 309 3.36 19.22 -13.87
C ASP A 309 4.66 18.97 -14.66
N ASN A 310 5.58 18.15 -14.12
CA ASN A 310 6.87 17.83 -14.73
C ASN A 310 7.13 16.31 -14.89
N PRO A 311 6.22 15.51 -15.47
CA PRO A 311 6.39 14.06 -15.57
C PRO A 311 7.59 13.67 -16.45
N LEU A 312 8.46 12.80 -15.91
CA LEU A 312 9.70 12.37 -16.55
C LEU A 312 9.53 11.07 -17.33
N HIS A 313 8.96 10.03 -16.72
CA HIS A 313 8.89 8.72 -17.36
C HIS A 313 7.89 8.75 -18.53
N PRO A 314 8.24 8.22 -19.73
CA PRO A 314 7.34 8.25 -20.89
C PRO A 314 5.96 7.60 -20.67
N TYR A 315 5.88 6.60 -19.78
CA TYR A 315 4.60 6.03 -19.33
C TYR A 315 3.76 7.05 -18.53
N THR A 316 4.35 7.76 -17.57
CA THR A 316 3.68 8.78 -16.76
C THR A 316 3.18 9.93 -17.63
N GLN A 317 4.02 10.41 -18.56
CA GLN A 317 3.63 11.41 -19.55
C GLN A 317 2.40 10.96 -20.35
N ALA A 318 2.39 9.69 -20.79
CA ALA A 318 1.27 9.16 -21.53
C ALA A 318 -0.02 9.05 -20.69
N LEU A 319 0.09 8.56 -19.45
CA LEU A 319 -1.04 8.51 -18.52
C LEU A 319 -1.65 9.89 -18.26
N LEU A 320 -0.82 10.89 -17.95
CA LEU A 320 -1.27 12.26 -17.65
C LEU A 320 -1.80 13.00 -18.87
N SER A 321 -1.35 12.65 -20.08
CA SER A 321 -1.90 13.21 -21.32
C SER A 321 -3.38 12.84 -21.55
N ALA A 322 -3.86 11.78 -20.91
CA ALA A 322 -5.25 11.32 -20.99
C ALA A 322 -6.17 11.95 -19.93
N VAL A 323 -5.60 12.60 -18.91
CA VAL A 323 -6.36 13.22 -17.81
C VAL A 323 -6.94 14.55 -18.30
N PRO A 324 -8.26 14.78 -18.24
CA PRO A 324 -8.87 16.04 -18.65
C PRO A 324 -8.38 17.20 -17.77
N VAL A 325 -8.10 18.36 -18.37
CA VAL A 325 -7.88 19.60 -17.60
C VAL A 325 -9.14 20.46 -17.55
N PRO A 326 -9.40 21.19 -16.44
CA PRO A 326 -10.60 22.01 -16.31
C PRO A 326 -10.72 23.14 -17.34
N ASP A 327 -9.60 23.74 -17.76
CA ASP A 327 -9.60 24.84 -18.72
C ASP A 327 -9.86 24.33 -20.15
N PRO A 328 -11.00 24.68 -20.79
CA PRO A 328 -11.36 24.19 -22.12
C PRO A 328 -10.42 24.69 -23.22
N LYS A 329 -9.78 25.85 -23.06
CA LYS A 329 -8.83 26.39 -24.04
C LYS A 329 -7.54 25.57 -24.01
N VAL A 330 -7.05 25.28 -22.80
CA VAL A 330 -5.86 24.43 -22.62
C VAL A 330 -6.14 23.02 -23.15
N GLU A 331 -7.25 22.39 -22.75
CA GLU A 331 -7.61 21.01 -23.17
C GLU A 331 -7.67 20.87 -24.71
N ARG A 332 -8.24 21.86 -25.42
CA ARG A 332 -8.30 21.84 -26.90
C ARG A 332 -6.93 21.80 -27.57
N THR A 333 -5.90 22.33 -26.93
CA THR A 333 -4.54 22.41 -27.49
C THR A 333 -3.63 21.27 -27.05
N ARG A 334 -4.06 20.45 -26.07
CA ARG A 334 -3.24 19.34 -25.55
C ARG A 334 -3.13 18.21 -26.57
N LYS A 335 -1.90 17.73 -26.76
CA LYS A 335 -1.62 16.53 -27.56
C LYS A 335 -1.74 15.29 -26.67
N ARG A 336 -2.72 14.42 -26.98
CA ARG A 336 -2.87 13.13 -26.31
C ARG A 336 -1.81 12.15 -26.83
N ILE A 337 -1.08 11.51 -25.92
CA ILE A 337 -0.10 10.48 -26.25
C ILE A 337 -0.84 9.15 -26.26
N ILE A 338 -1.05 8.60 -27.45
CA ILE A 338 -1.70 7.29 -27.62
C ILE A 338 -0.62 6.21 -27.57
N LEU A 339 -0.59 5.44 -26.49
CA LEU A 339 0.25 4.26 -26.38
C LEU A 339 -0.24 3.18 -27.35
N ARG A 340 0.67 2.63 -28.16
CA ARG A 340 0.37 1.53 -29.10
C ARG A 340 0.64 0.19 -28.44
N GLY A 341 -0.17 -0.82 -28.78
CA GLY A 341 -0.04 -2.19 -28.25
C GLY A 341 -0.68 -2.40 -26.88
N GLY A 342 -0.97 -3.66 -26.56
CA GLY A 342 -1.55 -4.05 -25.27
C GLY A 342 -0.52 -4.03 -24.13
N VAL A 343 -1.00 -4.06 -22.89
CA VAL A 343 -0.15 -4.25 -21.71
C VAL A 343 0.50 -5.64 -21.78
N PRO A 344 1.83 -5.77 -21.69
CA PRO A 344 2.49 -7.07 -21.65
C PRO A 344 2.01 -7.92 -20.46
N SER A 345 2.09 -9.24 -20.60
CA SER A 345 1.70 -10.14 -19.52
C SER A 345 2.68 -10.04 -18.33
N PRO A 346 2.18 -9.95 -17.08
CA PRO A 346 3.04 -10.06 -15.89
C PRO A 346 3.74 -11.41 -15.72
N ILE A 347 3.33 -12.42 -16.51
CA ILE A 347 3.96 -13.75 -16.57
C ILE A 347 5.19 -13.70 -17.47
N ASN A 348 5.02 -13.15 -18.67
CA ASN A 348 6.05 -13.04 -19.70
C ASN A 348 6.43 -11.56 -19.84
N ARG A 349 7.13 -11.03 -18.83
CA ARG A 349 7.55 -9.64 -18.84
C ARG A 349 8.66 -9.42 -19.88
N PRO A 350 8.69 -8.26 -20.54
CA PRO A 350 9.78 -7.90 -21.43
C PRO A 350 11.13 -7.89 -20.68
N THR A 351 12.22 -8.11 -21.40
CA THR A 351 13.58 -7.93 -20.86
C THR A 351 13.91 -6.44 -20.75
N GLY A 352 14.93 -6.10 -19.97
CA GLY A 352 15.29 -4.71 -19.71
C GLY A 352 14.14 -3.90 -19.10
N CYS A 353 13.94 -2.66 -19.55
CA CYS A 353 12.83 -1.80 -19.14
C CYS A 353 11.48 -2.39 -19.60
N PHE A 354 10.58 -2.75 -18.68
CA PHE A 354 9.31 -3.38 -19.04
C PHE A 354 8.41 -2.54 -19.96
N PHE A 355 8.59 -1.22 -19.98
CA PHE A 355 7.82 -0.31 -20.83
C PHE A 355 8.40 -0.17 -22.26
N HIS A 356 9.60 -0.67 -22.52
CA HIS A 356 10.28 -0.54 -23.82
C HIS A 356 9.44 -0.95 -25.05
N PRO A 357 8.50 -1.93 -25.01
CA PRO A 357 7.71 -2.30 -26.19
C PRO A 357 6.66 -1.24 -26.55
N ARG A 358 6.27 -0.38 -25.60
CA ARG A 358 5.27 0.68 -25.77
C ARG A 358 5.88 2.09 -25.75
N CYS A 359 7.17 2.19 -25.42
CA CYS A 359 7.87 3.46 -25.25
C CYS A 359 8.22 4.10 -26.61
N PRO A 360 7.81 5.35 -26.87
CA PRO A 360 8.18 6.06 -28.10
C PRO A 360 9.67 6.45 -28.14
N TYR A 361 10.34 6.48 -26.99
CA TYR A 361 11.75 6.85 -26.83
C TYR A 361 12.65 5.63 -26.53
N LYS A 362 12.24 4.45 -27.00
CA LYS A 362 13.01 3.21 -26.79
C LYS A 362 14.44 3.36 -27.34
N MET A 363 15.42 2.97 -26.52
CA MET A 363 16.84 2.86 -26.88
C MET A 363 17.32 1.40 -26.80
N PRO A 364 18.44 1.01 -27.43
CA PRO A 364 18.96 -0.36 -27.37
C PRO A 364 19.22 -0.88 -25.95
N VAL A 365 19.66 -0.02 -25.02
CA VAL A 365 19.86 -0.38 -23.60
C VAL A 365 18.55 -0.79 -22.92
N CYS A 366 17.41 -0.22 -23.35
CA CYS A 366 16.10 -0.50 -22.75
C CYS A 366 15.65 -1.96 -22.95
N GLU A 367 16.18 -2.69 -23.93
CA GLU A 367 15.83 -4.10 -24.14
C GLU A 367 16.66 -5.05 -23.27
N LYS A 368 17.82 -4.58 -22.79
CA LYS A 368 18.84 -5.40 -22.14
C LYS A 368 18.84 -5.21 -20.63
N GLU A 369 18.69 -3.96 -20.18
CA GLU A 369 18.86 -3.59 -18.78
C GLU A 369 17.65 -2.84 -18.23
N TYR A 370 17.25 -3.18 -17.01
CA TYR A 370 16.19 -2.46 -16.31
C TYR A 370 16.79 -1.19 -15.69
N PRO A 371 16.22 0.00 -15.92
CA PRO A 371 16.75 1.24 -15.36
C PRO A 371 16.64 1.25 -13.83
N VAL A 372 17.69 1.68 -13.15
CA VAL A 372 17.68 1.88 -11.69
C VAL A 372 16.89 3.14 -11.33
N MET A 373 16.26 3.13 -10.16
CA MET A 373 15.59 4.31 -9.62
C MET A 373 16.64 5.39 -9.30
N LYS A 374 16.52 6.57 -9.90
CA LYS A 374 17.41 7.71 -9.63
C LYS A 374 16.59 8.94 -9.25
N GLU A 375 17.09 9.71 -8.29
CA GLU A 375 16.57 11.03 -7.96
C GLU A 375 17.09 12.05 -8.97
N ILE A 376 16.17 12.72 -9.68
CA ILE A 376 16.50 13.70 -10.73
C ILE A 376 16.42 15.13 -10.20
N SER A 377 15.48 15.38 -9.30
CA SER A 377 15.36 16.58 -8.49
C SER A 377 14.96 16.16 -7.07
N PRO A 378 15.13 17.02 -6.05
CA PRO A 378 14.84 16.66 -4.67
C PRO A 378 13.42 16.08 -4.48
N GLY A 379 13.35 14.83 -4.06
CA GLY A 379 12.10 14.09 -3.88
C GLY A 379 11.46 13.54 -5.16
N HIS A 380 12.06 13.70 -6.34
CA HIS A 380 11.53 13.20 -7.62
C HIS A 380 12.43 12.13 -8.22
N TRP A 381 11.93 10.91 -8.19
CA TRP A 381 12.62 9.71 -8.60
C TRP A 381 12.06 9.20 -9.92
N VAL A 382 12.93 8.81 -10.86
CA VAL A 382 12.54 8.10 -12.09
C VAL A 382 13.40 6.85 -12.34
N ALA A 383 12.79 5.78 -12.84
CA ALA A 383 13.48 4.61 -13.37
C ALA A 383 13.39 4.63 -14.90
N CYS A 384 14.23 5.44 -15.55
CA CYS A 384 14.27 5.55 -17.01
C CYS A 384 15.68 5.85 -17.53
N HIS A 385 16.11 5.13 -18.56
CA HIS A 385 17.42 5.33 -19.19
C HIS A 385 17.63 6.72 -19.82
N LEU A 386 16.55 7.46 -20.10
CA LEU A 386 16.63 8.84 -20.59
C LEU A 386 17.23 9.81 -19.55
N HIS A 387 17.20 9.44 -18.28
CA HIS A 387 17.69 10.26 -17.16
C HIS A 387 18.81 9.56 -16.38
N SER A 388 19.39 8.50 -16.97
CA SER A 388 20.43 7.68 -16.33
C SER A 388 21.84 8.24 -16.45
N SER A 389 22.03 9.48 -16.90
CA SER A 389 23.35 10.12 -17.03
C SER A 389 24.13 10.20 -15.71
#